data_AF-A0A3B8PKW7-F1
#
_entry.id   AF-A0A3B8PKW7-F1
#
_cell.length_a   1.000
_cell.length_b   1.000
_cell.length_c   1.000
_cell.angle_alpha   90.00
_cell.angle_beta   90.00
_cell.angle_gamma   90.00
#
_symmetry.space_group_name_H-M   'P 1'
#
loop_
_entity.id
_entity.type
_entity.pdbx_description
1 polymer ?
#
loop_
_entity_poly.entity_id
_entity_poly.type
_entity_poly.pdbx_seq_one_letter_code
_entity_poly.pdbx_strand_id
1 'polypeptide(L)'
;DQYATQRPFPGSDAFLKAFGQPERNTPCACERSSEPTLDQALQLLNGRRVHDQVNKSVARFSKLEDAAVVVELYLVTFSRAPTAGERAAATEHLDAATDRDAAIRDLVWAVLNTQEFIFQH
;
A
#
# COMPACT_ATOMS: atom_id res chain seq x y z
N ASP A 1 -21.69 24.00 -27.63
CA ASP A 1 -20.30 24.41 -27.34
C ASP A 1 -19.73 23.67 -26.14
N GLN A 2 -19.18 22.48 -26.38
CA GLN A 2 -18.51 21.66 -25.38
C GLN A 2 -17.00 21.89 -25.50
N TYR A 3 -16.43 22.64 -24.56
CA TYR A 3 -14.98 22.82 -24.49
C TYR A 3 -14.33 21.49 -24.07
N ALA A 4 -13.82 20.75 -25.03
CA ALA A 4 -13.09 19.48 -24.87
C ALA A 4 -11.71 19.62 -24.18
N THR A 5 -11.45 20.75 -23.52
CA THR A 5 -10.18 21.06 -22.84
C THR A 5 -10.24 20.94 -21.32
N GLN A 6 -11.44 20.79 -20.72
CA GLN A 6 -11.53 20.58 -19.28
C GLN A 6 -11.31 19.11 -18.94
N ARG A 7 -10.20 18.83 -18.26
CA ARG A 7 -10.00 17.53 -17.60
C ARG A 7 -11.13 17.33 -16.58
N PRO A 8 -11.71 16.13 -16.46
CA PRO A 8 -12.72 15.85 -15.45
C PRO A 8 -12.22 16.27 -14.07
N PHE A 9 -13.11 16.81 -13.23
CA PHE A 9 -12.79 17.04 -11.83
C PHE A 9 -12.27 15.71 -11.25
N PRO A 10 -11.05 15.69 -10.66
CA PRO A 10 -10.55 14.46 -10.07
C PRO A 10 -11.50 14.05 -8.95
N GLY A 11 -11.94 12.79 -8.96
CA GLY A 11 -12.69 12.25 -7.82
C GLY A 11 -11.86 12.46 -6.54
N SER A 12 -12.48 13.01 -5.50
CA SER A 12 -11.84 13.08 -4.18
C SER A 12 -12.20 11.84 -3.38
N ASP A 13 -11.20 11.13 -2.91
CA ASP A 13 -11.36 10.02 -1.96
C ASP A 13 -10.75 10.45 -0.61
N ALA A 14 -11.28 9.93 0.49
CA ALA A 14 -10.78 10.20 1.84
C ALA A 14 -9.28 9.89 1.96
N PHE A 15 -8.84 8.82 1.29
CA PHE A 15 -7.42 8.49 1.18
C PHE A 15 -6.61 9.63 0.55
N LEU A 16 -7.02 10.14 -0.62
CA LEU A 16 -6.28 11.20 -1.30
C LEU A 16 -6.25 12.50 -0.49
N LYS A 17 -7.34 12.83 0.22
CA LYS A 17 -7.39 13.98 1.13
C LYS A 17 -6.39 13.84 2.27
N ALA A 18 -6.33 12.68 2.92
CA ALA A 18 -5.35 12.41 3.98
C ALA A 18 -3.90 12.57 3.49
N PHE A 19 -3.62 12.17 2.25
CA PHE A 19 -2.32 12.29 1.59
C PHE A 19 -2.12 13.63 0.84
N GLY A 20 -2.86 14.67 1.20
CA GLY A 20 -2.59 16.04 0.77
C GLY A 20 -3.21 16.48 -0.55
N GLN A 21 -4.27 15.80 -1.03
CA GLN A 21 -5.08 16.31 -2.15
C GLN A 21 -5.71 17.66 -1.76
N PRO A 22 -5.33 18.77 -2.44
CA PRO A 22 -5.87 20.09 -2.09
C PRO A 22 -7.30 20.23 -2.60
N GLU A 23 -8.08 21.09 -1.93
CA GLU A 23 -9.42 21.47 -2.40
C GLU A 23 -9.38 22.32 -3.67
N ARG A 24 -8.20 22.88 -4.02
CA ARG A 24 -7.95 23.74 -5.19
C ARG A 24 -8.76 25.05 -5.16
N ASN A 25 -9.15 25.51 -3.98
CA ASN A 25 -9.78 26.83 -3.79
C ASN A 25 -8.80 27.98 -4.06
N THR A 26 -7.50 27.75 -3.83
CA THR A 26 -6.45 28.74 -4.05
C THR A 26 -5.29 28.17 -4.90
N PRO A 27 -4.53 29.03 -5.60
CA PRO A 27 -3.33 28.61 -6.32
C PRO A 27 -2.10 28.38 -5.41
N CYS A 28 -2.21 28.58 -4.08
CA CYS A 28 -1.08 28.43 -3.16
C CYS A 28 -0.67 26.96 -3.06
N ALA A 29 0.61 26.65 -3.26
CA ALA A 29 1.16 25.33 -2.92
C ALA A 29 1.29 25.10 -1.40
N CYS A 30 1.02 26.15 -0.62
CA CYS A 30 1.24 26.29 0.82
C CYS A 30 0.32 25.38 1.66
N GLU A 31 -0.78 24.92 1.08
CA GLU A 31 -1.73 23.96 1.70
C GLU A 31 -1.18 22.52 1.70
N ARG A 32 -0.04 22.25 1.05
CA ARG A 32 0.58 20.93 0.99
C ARG A 32 1.63 20.79 2.09
N SER A 33 1.34 19.96 3.09
CA SER A 33 2.31 19.55 4.11
C SER A 33 2.98 18.23 3.71
N SER A 34 4.28 18.12 3.96
CA SER A 34 5.07 16.90 3.82
C SER A 34 5.24 16.15 5.14
N GLU A 35 4.67 16.66 6.24
CA GLU A 35 4.74 15.98 7.52
C GLU A 35 3.76 14.80 7.59
N PRO A 36 4.19 13.63 8.11
CA PRO A 36 3.31 12.50 8.30
C PRO A 36 2.24 12.84 9.34
N THR A 37 0.98 12.47 9.07
CA THR A 37 -0.15 12.76 9.95
C THR A 37 -0.78 11.49 10.53
N LEU A 38 -1.49 11.63 11.66
CA LEU A 38 -2.26 10.53 12.25
C LEU A 38 -3.31 9.99 11.26
N ASP A 39 -3.94 10.86 10.48
CA ASP A 39 -4.93 10.46 9.49
C ASP A 39 -4.30 9.59 8.39
N GLN A 40 -3.11 9.93 7.89
CA GLN A 40 -2.38 9.10 6.94
C GLN A 40 -2.07 7.71 7.52
N ALA A 41 -1.63 7.64 8.78
CA ALA A 41 -1.37 6.36 9.45
C ALA A 41 -2.64 5.51 9.58
N LEU A 42 -3.78 6.12 9.93
CA LEU A 42 -5.07 5.42 9.98
C LEU A 42 -5.49 4.94 8.59
N GLN A 43 -5.36 5.77 7.56
CA GLN A 43 -5.67 5.37 6.18
C GLN A 43 -4.83 4.17 5.71
N LEU A 44 -3.57 4.03 6.17
CA LEU A 44 -2.74 2.86 5.88
C LEU A 44 -3.16 1.62 6.68
N LEU A 45 -3.40 1.77 7.98
CA LEU A 45 -3.73 0.66 8.87
C LEU A 45 -5.11 0.06 8.59
N ASN A 46 -6.13 0.90 8.42
CA ASN A 46 -7.53 0.48 8.35
C ASN A 46 -8.36 1.20 7.27
N GLY A 47 -7.74 2.05 6.45
CA GLY A 47 -8.43 2.74 5.36
C GLY A 47 -8.95 1.79 4.28
N ARG A 48 -10.13 2.09 3.75
CA ARG A 48 -10.81 1.24 2.75
C ARG A 48 -9.96 1.00 1.51
N ARG A 49 -9.21 2.02 1.06
CA ARG A 49 -8.40 1.96 -0.16
C ARG A 49 -7.29 0.91 -0.05
N VAL A 50 -6.56 0.91 1.06
CA VAL A 50 -5.47 -0.06 1.32
C VAL A 50 -6.05 -1.44 1.55
N HIS A 51 -7.09 -1.55 2.38
CA HIS A 51 -7.80 -2.81 2.61
C HIS A 51 -8.24 -3.49 1.30
N ASP A 52 -8.88 -2.75 0.38
CA ASP A 52 -9.32 -3.30 -0.90
C ASP A 52 -8.15 -3.72 -1.80
N GLN A 53 -7.02 -3.00 -1.72
CA GLN A 53 -5.82 -3.33 -2.48
C GLN A 53 -5.12 -4.58 -1.93
N VAL A 54 -5.03 -4.72 -0.61
CA VAL A 54 -4.52 -5.91 0.08
C VAL A 54 -5.37 -7.13 -0.31
N ASN A 55 -6.70 -7.03 -0.28
CA ASN A 55 -7.56 -8.16 -0.68
C ASN A 55 -7.38 -8.55 -2.15
N LYS A 56 -7.20 -7.57 -3.06
CA LYS A 56 -6.94 -7.85 -4.48
C LYS A 56 -5.54 -8.42 -4.74
N SER A 57 -4.59 -8.19 -3.85
CA SER A 57 -3.20 -8.65 -4.01
C SER A 57 -3.08 -10.17 -4.11
N VAL A 58 -4.00 -10.91 -3.47
CA VAL A 58 -4.05 -12.38 -3.50
C VAL A 58 -4.07 -12.90 -4.93
N ALA A 59 -4.80 -12.26 -5.85
CA ALA A 59 -4.87 -12.70 -7.24
C ALA A 59 -3.50 -12.67 -7.96
N ARG A 60 -2.57 -11.84 -7.49
CA ARG A 60 -1.18 -11.78 -7.99
C ARG A 60 -0.32 -12.87 -7.37
N PHE A 61 -0.40 -13.05 -6.04
CA PHE A 61 0.54 -13.87 -5.28
C PHE A 61 0.12 -15.34 -5.13
N SER A 62 -1.18 -15.64 -5.13
CA SER A 62 -1.71 -17.01 -4.97
C SER A 62 -1.16 -18.02 -5.97
N LYS A 63 -0.75 -17.56 -7.17
CA LYS A 63 -0.22 -18.39 -8.25
C LYS A 63 1.27 -18.72 -8.12
N LEU A 64 1.96 -18.10 -7.18
CA LEU A 64 3.40 -18.30 -6.95
C LEU A 64 3.60 -19.30 -5.81
N GLU A 65 4.73 -20.00 -5.79
CA GLU A 65 5.18 -20.76 -4.62
C GLU A 65 5.59 -19.81 -3.49
N ASP A 66 5.52 -20.23 -2.22
CA ASP A 66 5.72 -19.35 -1.06
C ASP A 66 7.08 -18.64 -1.07
N ALA A 67 8.16 -19.35 -1.41
CA ALA A 67 9.48 -18.74 -1.56
C ALA A 67 9.51 -17.64 -2.64
N ALA A 68 8.72 -17.79 -3.70
CA ALA A 68 8.59 -16.80 -4.77
C ALA A 68 7.65 -15.65 -4.36
N VAL A 69 6.59 -15.91 -3.59
CA VAL A 69 5.73 -14.87 -3.00
C VAL A 69 6.58 -13.91 -2.16
N VAL A 70 7.42 -14.44 -1.27
CA VAL A 70 8.26 -13.61 -0.40
C VAL A 70 9.23 -12.75 -1.22
N VAL A 71 9.89 -13.32 -2.22
CA VAL A 71 10.83 -12.55 -3.05
C VAL A 71 10.11 -11.46 -3.85
N GLU A 72 9.01 -11.83 -4.52
CA GLU A 72 8.24 -10.89 -5.34
C GLU A 72 7.66 -9.77 -4.50
N LEU A 73 7.13 -10.07 -3.31
CA LEU A 73 6.56 -9.07 -2.40
C LEU A 73 7.60 -8.00 -2.03
N TYR A 74 8.78 -8.42 -1.58
CA TYR A 74 9.85 -7.50 -1.19
C TYR A 74 10.37 -6.68 -2.37
N LEU A 75 10.41 -7.25 -3.57
CA LEU A 75 10.79 -6.50 -4.78
C LEU A 75 9.75 -5.43 -5.12
N VAL A 76 8.45 -5.73 -5.05
CA VAL A 76 7.40 -4.76 -5.41
C VAL A 76 7.16 -3.70 -4.34
N THR A 77 7.49 -3.97 -3.07
CA THR A 77 7.31 -3.00 -1.97
C THR A 77 8.56 -2.20 -1.67
N PHE A 78 9.73 -2.84 -1.65
CA PHE A 78 10.99 -2.22 -1.21
C PHE A 78 12.04 -2.10 -2.32
N SER A 79 11.78 -2.62 -3.52
CA SER A 79 12.76 -2.63 -4.63
C SER A 79 14.08 -3.33 -4.29
N ARG A 80 14.06 -4.31 -3.36
CA ARG A 80 15.21 -5.13 -2.98
C ARG A 80 14.81 -6.56 -2.68
N ALA A 81 15.79 -7.46 -2.66
CA ALA A 81 15.58 -8.82 -2.18
C ALA A 81 15.37 -8.83 -0.64
N PRO A 82 14.61 -9.80 -0.10
CA PRO A 82 14.50 -10.00 1.34
C PRO A 82 15.84 -10.46 1.91
N THR A 83 16.17 -9.97 3.10
CA THR A 83 17.28 -10.48 3.90
C THR A 83 16.98 -11.92 4.37
N ALA A 84 17.99 -12.62 4.88
CA ALA A 84 17.81 -13.98 5.38
C ALA A 84 16.78 -14.08 6.51
N GLY A 85 16.77 -13.12 7.44
CA GLY A 85 15.82 -13.07 8.56
C GLY A 85 14.39 -12.79 8.12
N GLU A 86 14.21 -11.81 7.23
CA GLU A 86 12.91 -11.50 6.63
C GLU A 86 12.33 -12.68 5.85
N ARG A 87 13.17 -13.35 5.07
CA ARG A 87 12.77 -14.54 4.33
C ARG A 87 12.31 -15.65 5.28
N ALA A 88 13.08 -15.93 6.33
CA ALA A 88 12.73 -16.96 7.30
C ALA A 88 11.40 -16.66 7.98
N ALA A 89 11.20 -15.44 8.49
CA ALA A 89 9.97 -15.06 9.17
C ALA A 89 8.74 -15.09 8.24
N ALA A 90 8.89 -14.62 7.00
CA ALA A 90 7.80 -14.61 6.04
C ALA A 90 7.42 -16.02 5.59
N THR A 91 8.40 -16.90 5.34
CA THR A 91 8.14 -18.31 5.02
C THR A 91 7.49 -19.03 6.20
N GLU A 92 7.99 -18.84 7.43
CA GLU A 92 7.40 -19.44 8.63
C GLU A 92 5.92 -19.04 8.80
N HIS A 93 5.59 -17.78 8.55
CA HIS A 93 4.21 -17.30 8.62
C HIS A 93 3.29 -17.98 7.58
N LEU A 94 3.79 -18.15 6.34
CA LEU A 94 3.04 -18.83 5.28
C LEU A 94 2.87 -20.33 5.57
N ASP A 95 3.92 -20.99 6.05
CA ASP A 95 3.91 -22.43 6.36
C ASP A 95 2.99 -22.77 7.54
N ALA A 96 2.86 -21.88 8.52
CA ALA A 96 2.01 -22.08 9.68
C ALA A 96 0.50 -21.87 9.39
N ALA A 97 0.15 -21.31 8.24
CA ALA A 97 -1.21 -20.90 7.95
C ALA A 97 -2.09 -22.04 7.41
N THR A 98 -3.32 -22.12 7.93
CA THR A 98 -4.35 -23.03 7.37
C THR A 98 -5.02 -22.46 6.13
N ASP A 99 -5.19 -21.13 6.09
CA ASP A 99 -5.68 -20.38 4.92
C ASP A 99 -4.52 -19.58 4.32
N ARG A 100 -3.99 -20.10 3.21
CA ARG A 100 -2.86 -19.50 2.50
C ARG A 100 -3.18 -18.11 1.93
N ASP A 101 -4.40 -17.91 1.43
CA ASP A 101 -4.81 -16.62 0.87
C ASP A 101 -5.02 -15.57 1.97
N ALA A 102 -5.41 -15.98 3.17
CA ALA A 102 -5.38 -15.12 4.35
C ALA A 102 -3.95 -14.74 4.76
N ALA A 103 -3.04 -15.71 4.84
CA ALA A 103 -1.64 -15.43 5.20
C ALA A 103 -0.93 -14.52 4.19
N ILE A 104 -1.22 -14.67 2.90
CA ILE A 104 -0.72 -13.75 1.86
C ILE A 104 -1.23 -12.32 2.12
N ARG A 105 -2.53 -12.15 2.45
CA ARG A 105 -3.09 -10.82 2.77
C ARG A 105 -2.42 -10.20 3.99
N ASP A 106 -2.25 -10.99 5.04
CA ASP A 106 -1.64 -10.56 6.29
C ASP A 106 -0.17 -10.15 6.06
N LEU A 107 0.58 -10.94 5.30
CA LEU A 107 1.96 -10.62 4.95
C LEU A 107 2.06 -9.33 4.13
N VAL A 108 1.20 -9.15 3.11
CA VAL A 108 1.16 -7.91 2.31
C VAL A 108 0.81 -6.71 3.19
N TRP A 109 -0.20 -6.84 4.06
CA TRP A 109 -0.60 -5.77 4.98
C TRP A 109 0.53 -5.42 5.96
N ALA A 110 1.21 -6.42 6.52
CA ALA A 110 2.32 -6.23 7.45
C ALA A 110 3.48 -5.46 6.78
N VAL A 111 3.88 -5.87 5.58
CA VAL A 111 4.96 -5.23 4.82
C VAL A 111 4.64 -3.76 4.51
N LEU A 112 3.41 -3.45 4.08
CA LEU A 112 2.96 -2.09 3.79
C LEU A 112 2.88 -1.18 5.01
N ASN A 113 2.80 -1.74 6.22
CA ASN A 113 2.75 -0.98 7.47
C ASN A 113 4.10 -0.94 8.21
N THR A 114 5.19 -1.38 7.57
CA THR A 114 6.54 -1.24 8.12
C THR A 114 7.06 0.19 8.04
N GLN A 115 7.94 0.56 8.96
CA GLN A 115 8.64 1.85 8.91
C GLN A 115 9.47 2.01 7.62
N GLU A 116 10.05 0.91 7.12
CA GLU A 116 10.77 0.94 5.86
C GLU A 116 9.84 1.37 4.72
N PHE A 117 8.65 0.78 4.60
CA PHE A 117 7.72 1.15 3.54
C PHE A 117 7.24 2.59 3.67
N ILE A 118 7.02 3.05 4.90
CA ILE A 118 6.41 4.37 5.18
C ILE A 118 7.41 5.51 5.12
N PHE A 119 8.70 5.28 5.41
CA PHE A 119 9.66 6.38 5.59
C PHE A 119 10.96 6.24 4.79
N GLN A 120 11.28 5.07 4.25
CA GLN A 120 12.48 4.88 3.44
C GLN A 120 12.08 4.97 1.96
N HIS A 121 12.23 6.17 1.40
CA HIS A 121 11.99 6.49 0.00
C HIS A 121 13.16 7.28 -0.58
#